data_AF-A0AAV5VBT5-F1
#
_entry.id   AF-A0AAV5VBT5-F1
#
_cell.length_a   1.000
_cell.length_b   1.000
_cell.length_c   1.000
_cell.angle_alpha   90.00
_cell.angle_beta   90.00
_cell.angle_gamma   90.00
#
_symmetry.space_group_name_H-M   'P 1'
#
loop_
_entity.id
_entity.type
_entity.pdbx_description
1 polymer ?
#
loop_
_entity_poly.entity_id
_entity_poly.type
_entity_poly.pdbx_seq_one_letter_code
_entity_poly.pdbx_strand_id
1 'polypeptide(L)'
;MRLLFLPLSLILLLKCNDAYESEQKLEKLIDNSEEMADIERTSKFLEKLRQLDPPVKAELSPETEKVEEQMMKLVEDRVERGPSIGEINKEFSDHLFEGDIILSPDMISAMDKQQIDGEKRDKRATAHKDRRLWPKNETLYFTYGAGYDEEARILIRQKISELDENTCLKFEEGTGPKMLHFERGHGCVSYIGYYRNNQSIWVDYGCDGAIQHEVM
;
A
#
# COMPACT_ATOMS: atom_id res chain seq x y z
N MET A 1 31.41 -12.97 -43.75
CA MET A 1 30.26 -12.05 -43.87
C MET A 1 28.98 -12.89 -43.92
N ARG A 2 28.40 -13.23 -42.76
CA ARG A 2 27.11 -13.94 -42.68
C ARG A 2 26.08 -12.94 -42.17
N LEU A 3 25.25 -12.44 -43.08
CA LEU A 3 24.16 -11.51 -42.82
C LEU A 3 22.91 -12.31 -42.39
N LEU A 4 22.60 -12.17 -41.10
CA LEU A 4 21.27 -11.97 -40.52
C LEU A 4 20.09 -12.61 -41.25
N PHE A 5 19.80 -13.86 -40.92
CA PHE A 5 18.46 -14.40 -41.00
C PHE A 5 17.78 -14.23 -39.64
N LEU A 6 16.51 -13.83 -39.75
CA LEU A 6 15.46 -13.66 -38.74
C LEU A 6 15.34 -12.26 -38.11
N PRO A 7 14.12 -11.81 -37.75
CA PRO A 7 12.85 -12.57 -37.84
C PRO A 7 11.61 -11.75 -38.29
N LEU A 8 10.85 -12.29 -39.26
CA LEU A 8 9.42 -12.00 -39.42
C LEU A 8 8.63 -12.38 -38.15
N SER A 9 9.18 -13.29 -37.34
CA SER A 9 8.71 -13.68 -36.00
C SER A 9 8.83 -12.54 -34.97
N LEU A 10 9.78 -11.61 -35.10
CA LEU A 10 9.95 -10.48 -34.17
C LEU A 10 8.90 -9.41 -34.45
N ILE A 11 8.52 -9.22 -35.72
CA ILE A 11 7.49 -8.27 -36.12
C ILE A 11 6.10 -8.77 -35.70
N LEU A 12 5.86 -10.09 -35.74
CA LEU A 12 4.63 -10.67 -35.19
C LEU A 12 4.57 -10.59 -33.65
N LEU A 13 5.70 -10.80 -32.97
CA LEU A 13 5.81 -10.66 -31.52
C LEU A 13 5.66 -9.20 -31.06
N LEU A 14 6.24 -8.23 -31.78
CA LEU A 14 6.10 -6.80 -31.50
C LEU A 14 4.65 -6.33 -31.65
N LYS A 15 3.95 -6.75 -32.73
CA LYS A 15 2.53 -6.43 -32.91
C LYS A 15 1.61 -7.09 -31.88
N CYS A 16 2.01 -8.22 -31.32
CA CYS A 16 1.25 -8.91 -30.25
C CYS A 16 1.49 -8.25 -28.88
N ASN A 17 2.71 -7.74 -28.65
CA ASN A 17 3.09 -7.04 -27.42
C ASN A 17 2.37 -5.69 -27.29
N ASP A 18 2.32 -4.91 -28.38
CA ASP A 18 1.60 -3.62 -28.40
C ASP A 18 0.08 -3.82 -28.22
N ALA A 19 -0.49 -4.90 -28.76
CA ALA A 19 -1.89 -5.26 -28.58
C ALA A 19 -2.20 -5.68 -27.13
N TYR A 20 -1.35 -6.50 -26.52
CA TYR A 20 -1.47 -6.95 -25.12
C TYR A 20 -1.32 -5.80 -24.11
N GLU A 21 -0.37 -4.89 -24.34
CA GLU A 21 -0.16 -3.71 -23.50
C GLU A 21 -1.32 -2.70 -23.64
N SER A 22 -1.94 -2.64 -24.83
CA SER A 22 -3.15 -1.83 -25.05
C SER A 22 -4.41 -2.43 -24.42
N GLU A 23 -4.55 -3.76 -24.40
CA GLU A 23 -5.67 -4.46 -23.73
C GLU A 23 -5.57 -4.34 -22.21
N GLN A 24 -4.38 -4.50 -21.61
CA GLN A 24 -4.18 -4.29 -20.16
C GLN A 24 -4.41 -2.84 -19.73
N LYS A 25 -4.08 -1.86 -20.59
CA LYS A 25 -4.37 -0.46 -20.36
C LYS A 25 -5.86 -0.17 -20.47
N LEU A 26 -6.56 -0.87 -21.37
CA LEU A 26 -8.01 -0.79 -21.52
C LEU A 26 -8.74 -1.47 -20.35
N GLU A 27 -8.26 -2.62 -19.85
CA GLU A 27 -8.80 -3.29 -18.65
C GLU A 27 -8.58 -2.46 -17.38
N LYS A 28 -7.39 -1.85 -17.19
CA LYS A 28 -7.15 -0.93 -16.07
C LYS A 28 -7.96 0.36 -16.15
N LEU A 29 -8.23 0.86 -17.36
CA LEU A 29 -9.15 1.97 -17.60
C LEU A 29 -10.61 1.52 -17.39
N ILE A 30 -10.96 0.29 -17.73
CA ILE A 30 -12.29 -0.30 -17.48
C ILE A 30 -12.50 -0.47 -15.97
N ASP A 31 -11.56 -1.03 -15.21
CA ASP A 31 -11.63 -1.20 -13.75
C ASP A 31 -11.67 0.14 -13.01
N ASN A 32 -10.78 1.08 -13.35
CA ASN A 32 -10.82 2.44 -12.78
C ASN A 32 -12.10 3.18 -13.23
N SER A 33 -12.59 2.92 -14.44
CA SER A 33 -13.88 3.43 -14.89
C SER A 33 -15.04 2.70 -14.25
N GLU A 34 -14.90 1.47 -13.74
CA GLU A 34 -15.96 0.74 -13.04
C GLU A 34 -16.06 1.22 -11.60
N GLU A 35 -14.94 1.51 -10.93
CA GLU A 35 -14.92 2.09 -9.58
C GLU A 35 -15.31 3.59 -9.57
N MET A 36 -14.79 4.37 -10.53
CA MET A 36 -15.26 5.74 -10.76
C MET A 36 -16.69 5.76 -11.32
N ALA A 37 -17.06 4.81 -12.18
CA ALA A 37 -18.46 4.66 -12.57
C ALA A 37 -19.28 4.19 -11.40
N ASP A 38 -18.81 3.46 -10.40
CA ASP A 38 -19.65 3.11 -9.26
C ASP A 38 -19.91 4.34 -8.40
N ILE A 39 -18.93 5.21 -8.17
CA ILE A 39 -19.15 6.48 -7.46
C ILE A 39 -20.02 7.42 -8.30
N GLU A 40 -19.76 7.55 -9.60
CA GLU A 40 -20.52 8.42 -10.51
C GLU A 40 -21.92 7.85 -10.81
N ARG A 41 -22.09 6.53 -10.93
CA ARG A 41 -23.36 5.81 -11.11
C ARG A 41 -24.16 5.83 -9.83
N THR A 42 -23.52 5.74 -8.66
CA THR A 42 -24.17 5.94 -7.36
C THR A 42 -24.62 7.39 -7.21
N SER A 43 -23.78 8.36 -7.55
CA SER A 43 -24.13 9.79 -7.57
C SER A 43 -25.28 10.08 -8.55
N LYS A 44 -25.21 9.57 -9.78
CA LYS A 44 -26.28 9.69 -10.79
C LYS A 44 -27.53 8.94 -10.40
N PHE A 45 -27.42 7.78 -9.74
CA PHE A 45 -28.55 7.01 -9.24
C PHE A 45 -29.28 7.80 -8.14
N LEU A 46 -28.54 8.37 -7.18
CA LEU A 46 -29.08 9.28 -6.16
C LEU A 46 -29.72 10.53 -6.79
N GLU A 47 -29.14 11.08 -7.86
CA GLU A 47 -29.73 12.20 -8.59
C GLU A 47 -31.04 11.79 -9.31
N LYS A 48 -31.07 10.59 -9.90
CA LYS A 48 -32.26 10.02 -10.57
C LYS A 48 -33.37 9.68 -9.57
N LEU A 49 -33.03 9.17 -8.39
CA LEU A 49 -33.96 8.92 -7.29
C LEU A 49 -34.61 10.23 -6.80
N ARG A 50 -33.86 11.34 -6.78
CA ARG A 50 -34.41 12.66 -6.44
C ARG A 50 -35.44 13.17 -7.46
N GLN A 51 -35.35 12.72 -8.71
CA GLN A 51 -36.20 13.12 -9.84
C GLN A 51 -37.43 12.23 -10.05
N LEU A 52 -37.65 11.19 -9.24
CA LEU A 52 -38.82 10.31 -9.37
C LEU A 52 -40.15 11.01 -9.00
N ASP A 53 -41.24 10.56 -9.62
CA ASP A 53 -42.59 11.09 -9.38
C ASP A 53 -42.99 10.95 -7.90
N PRO A 54 -43.64 11.97 -7.30
CA PRO A 54 -43.97 12.00 -5.87
C PRO A 54 -44.70 10.75 -5.31
N PRO A 55 -45.62 10.10 -6.04
CA PRO A 55 -46.30 8.89 -5.56
C PRO A 55 -45.38 7.67 -5.51
N VAL A 56 -44.47 7.53 -6.47
CA VAL A 56 -43.48 6.43 -6.53
C VAL A 56 -42.42 6.61 -5.44
N LYS A 57 -42.00 7.86 -5.22
CA LYS A 57 -41.09 8.23 -4.13
C LYS A 57 -41.71 7.98 -2.75
N ALA A 58 -43.03 8.13 -2.62
CA ALA A 58 -43.76 7.84 -1.38
C ALA A 58 -43.92 6.33 -1.10
N GLU A 59 -43.99 5.49 -2.14
CA GLU A 59 -44.00 4.02 -1.98
C GLU A 59 -42.61 3.43 -1.71
N LEU A 60 -41.54 3.99 -2.30
CA LEU A 60 -40.15 3.54 -2.09
C LEU A 60 -39.47 4.12 -0.84
N SER A 61 -40.00 5.22 -0.28
CA SER A 61 -39.41 6.03 0.81
C SER A 61 -38.83 5.20 1.97
N PRO A 62 -39.52 4.20 2.54
CA PRO A 62 -38.99 3.48 3.70
C PRO A 62 -37.74 2.64 3.39
N GLU A 63 -37.65 2.09 2.17
CA GLU A 63 -36.53 1.22 1.75
C GLU A 63 -35.38 2.05 1.17
N THR A 64 -35.68 3.15 0.45
CA THR A 64 -34.66 4.07 -0.07
C THR A 64 -33.98 4.87 1.04
N GLU A 65 -34.70 5.30 2.08
CA GLU A 65 -34.10 6.00 3.23
C GLU A 65 -33.10 5.11 3.97
N LYS A 66 -33.43 3.81 4.12
CA LYS A 66 -32.53 2.84 4.75
C LYS A 66 -31.27 2.58 3.92
N VAL A 67 -31.39 2.52 2.59
CA VAL A 67 -30.24 2.36 1.69
C VAL A 67 -29.39 3.63 1.67
N GLU A 68 -30.00 4.82 1.66
CA GLU A 68 -29.29 6.11 1.75
C GLU A 68 -28.53 6.24 3.08
N GLU A 69 -29.14 5.88 4.21
CA GLU A 69 -28.48 5.87 5.52
C GLU A 69 -27.29 4.90 5.56
N GLN A 70 -27.48 3.68 5.06
CA GLN A 70 -26.41 2.67 4.98
C GLN A 70 -25.26 3.14 4.09
N MET A 71 -25.56 3.79 2.97
CA MET A 71 -24.57 4.26 2.03
C MET A 71 -23.81 5.49 2.56
N MET A 72 -24.51 6.43 3.21
CA MET A 72 -23.88 7.56 3.89
C MET A 72 -22.93 7.09 4.98
N LYS A 73 -23.32 6.07 5.75
CA LYS A 73 -22.45 5.46 6.76
C LYS A 73 -21.22 4.81 6.13
N LEU A 74 -21.36 4.08 5.01
CA LEU A 74 -20.22 3.48 4.31
C LEU A 74 -19.25 4.54 3.74
N VAL A 75 -19.78 5.67 3.25
CA VAL A 75 -18.99 6.79 2.78
C VAL A 75 -18.26 7.46 3.94
N GLU A 76 -18.94 7.72 5.05
CA GLU A 76 -18.35 8.27 6.27
C GLU A 76 -17.23 7.36 6.80
N ASP A 77 -17.50 6.06 6.94
CA ASP A 77 -16.51 5.04 7.33
C ASP A 77 -15.31 5.00 6.37
N ARG A 78 -15.50 5.22 5.06
CA ARG A 78 -14.38 5.27 4.07
C ARG A 78 -13.59 6.57 4.18
N VAL A 79 -14.27 7.70 4.38
CA VAL A 79 -13.62 9.00 4.57
C VAL A 79 -12.77 8.99 5.84
N GLU A 80 -13.25 8.38 6.92
CA GLU A 80 -12.48 8.22 8.16
C GLU A 80 -11.30 7.26 8.02
N ARG A 81 -11.50 6.11 7.35
CA ARG A 81 -10.46 5.08 7.21
C ARG A 81 -9.35 5.48 6.22
N GLY A 82 -9.68 6.30 5.23
CA GLY A 82 -8.79 6.62 4.12
C GLY A 82 -8.56 5.42 3.18
N PRO A 83 -7.66 5.57 2.19
CA PRO A 83 -7.28 4.49 1.30
C PRO A 83 -6.49 3.41 2.04
N SER A 84 -6.66 2.15 1.64
CA SER A 84 -5.84 1.03 2.12
C SER A 84 -4.43 1.08 1.54
N ILE A 85 -3.47 0.44 2.22
CA ILE A 85 -2.08 0.31 1.73
C ILE A 85 -2.04 -0.31 0.33
N GLY A 86 -2.87 -1.31 0.05
CA GLY A 86 -2.96 -1.94 -1.26
C GLY A 86 -3.46 -1.01 -2.37
N GLU A 87 -4.37 -0.08 -2.05
CA GLU A 87 -4.79 0.98 -2.98
C GLU A 87 -3.67 1.99 -3.20
N ILE A 88 -2.94 2.38 -2.15
CA ILE A 88 -1.82 3.35 -2.23
C ILE A 88 -0.65 2.78 -3.04
N ASN A 89 -0.28 1.53 -2.80
CA ASN A 89 0.87 0.87 -3.45
C ASN A 89 0.53 0.21 -4.78
N LYS A 90 -0.72 0.33 -5.28
CA LYS A 90 -1.25 -0.40 -6.43
C LYS A 90 -0.34 -0.38 -7.67
N GLU A 91 0.39 0.71 -7.90
CA GLU A 91 1.24 0.87 -9.10
C GLU A 91 2.54 0.05 -9.06
N PHE A 92 3.00 -0.35 -7.88
CA PHE A 92 4.29 -1.04 -7.70
C PHE A 92 4.20 -2.23 -6.73
N SER A 93 3.00 -2.65 -6.36
CA SER A 93 2.74 -3.80 -5.48
C SER A 93 3.33 -5.11 -6.02
N ASP A 94 3.42 -5.28 -7.34
CA ASP A 94 4.06 -6.44 -7.99
C ASP A 94 5.57 -6.56 -7.68
N HIS A 95 6.20 -5.45 -7.25
CA HIS A 95 7.60 -5.41 -6.84
C HIS A 95 7.79 -5.53 -5.33
N LEU A 96 6.70 -5.64 -4.58
CA LEU A 96 6.67 -5.73 -3.14
C LEU A 96 6.16 -7.11 -2.71
N PHE A 97 6.73 -7.62 -1.64
CA PHE A 97 6.18 -8.80 -1.01
C PHE A 97 4.92 -8.40 -0.24
N GLU A 98 3.83 -9.15 -0.42
CA GLU A 98 2.52 -8.87 0.20
C GLU A 98 1.95 -7.45 -0.05
N GLY A 99 2.52 -6.71 -1.01
CA GLY A 99 2.05 -5.40 -1.47
C GLY A 99 2.64 -4.20 -0.73
N ASP A 100 3.44 -4.40 0.31
CA ASP A 100 4.00 -3.33 1.16
C ASP A 100 5.43 -3.61 1.69
N ILE A 101 5.95 -4.83 1.50
CA ILE A 101 7.24 -5.23 2.07
C ILE A 101 8.35 -5.24 1.02
N ILE A 102 9.45 -4.57 1.34
CA ILE A 102 10.71 -4.68 0.61
C ILE A 102 11.53 -5.85 1.18
N LEU A 103 11.72 -6.88 0.36
CA LEU A 103 12.59 -8.00 0.72
C LEU A 103 14.07 -7.61 0.55
N SER A 104 14.83 -7.72 1.64
CA SER A 104 16.28 -7.63 1.56
C SER A 104 16.87 -8.81 0.74
N PRO A 105 18.04 -8.67 0.10
CA PRO A 105 18.69 -9.75 -0.65
C PRO A 105 18.86 -11.07 0.13
N ASP A 106 19.14 -10.98 1.43
CA ASP A 106 19.31 -12.16 2.30
C ASP A 106 18.01 -12.94 2.51
N MET A 107 16.86 -12.25 2.52
CA MET A 107 15.55 -12.91 2.62
C MET A 107 15.19 -13.63 1.34
N ILE A 108 15.41 -12.98 0.20
CA ILE A 108 15.17 -13.60 -1.12
C ILE A 108 15.98 -14.90 -1.20
N SER A 109 17.27 -14.82 -0.84
CA SER A 109 18.16 -15.98 -0.81
C SER A 109 17.73 -17.08 0.17
N ALA A 110 17.12 -16.71 1.31
CA ALA A 110 16.62 -17.66 2.30
C ALA A 110 15.31 -18.33 1.83
N MET A 111 14.42 -17.57 1.18
CA MET A 111 13.17 -18.07 0.62
C MET A 111 13.43 -19.06 -0.51
N ASP A 112 14.39 -18.75 -1.40
CA ASP A 112 14.80 -19.64 -2.49
C ASP A 112 15.31 -20.99 -1.95
N LYS A 113 16.14 -20.95 -0.89
CA LYS A 113 16.66 -22.17 -0.24
C LYS A 113 15.54 -22.99 0.42
N GLN A 114 14.62 -22.35 1.13
CA GLN A 114 13.48 -23.04 1.74
C GLN A 114 12.57 -23.70 0.71
N GLN A 115 12.39 -23.08 -0.46
CA GLN A 115 11.60 -23.66 -1.56
C GLN A 115 12.29 -24.87 -2.19
N ILE A 116 13.63 -24.90 -2.22
CA ILE A 116 14.44 -26.01 -2.73
C ILE A 116 14.47 -27.18 -1.73
N ASP A 117 14.59 -26.90 -0.43
CA ASP A 117 14.83 -27.93 0.59
C ASP A 117 13.53 -28.57 1.14
N GLY A 118 12.35 -28.08 0.74
CA GLY A 118 11.05 -28.67 1.08
C GLY A 118 10.72 -28.64 2.59
N GLU A 119 11.44 -27.87 3.38
CA GLU A 119 11.22 -27.74 4.82
C GLU A 119 9.88 -27.05 5.11
N LYS A 120 9.18 -27.51 6.15
CA LYS A 120 7.89 -26.94 6.57
C LYS A 120 8.05 -25.46 6.91
N ARG A 121 7.41 -24.61 6.11
CA ARG A 121 7.28 -23.16 6.33
C ARG A 121 6.76 -22.89 7.75
N ASP A 122 7.58 -22.28 8.59
CA ASP A 122 7.09 -21.69 9.83
C ASP A 122 6.29 -20.44 9.45
N LYS A 123 4.96 -20.52 9.62
CA LYS A 123 3.98 -19.74 8.82
C LYS A 123 4.02 -18.22 9.01
N ARG A 124 4.83 -17.66 9.91
CA ARG A 124 4.79 -16.24 10.29
C ARG A 124 6.13 -15.60 10.63
N ALA A 125 7.25 -16.25 10.32
CA ALA A 125 8.54 -15.73 10.76
C ALA A 125 9.59 -15.81 9.65
N THR A 126 9.36 -14.99 8.61
CA THR A 126 10.44 -14.49 7.76
C THR A 126 11.48 -13.70 8.57
N ALA A 127 11.13 -13.25 9.79
CA ALA A 127 12.05 -12.73 10.80
C ALA A 127 12.75 -13.81 11.66
N HIS A 128 12.89 -15.07 11.20
CA HIS A 128 13.47 -16.13 12.04
C HIS A 128 15.00 -16.01 12.25
N LYS A 129 15.38 -16.18 13.53
CA LYS A 129 16.71 -16.21 14.17
C LYS A 129 17.43 -14.87 14.28
N ASP A 130 17.01 -14.05 15.25
CA ASP A 130 17.74 -12.95 15.93
C ASP A 130 18.42 -11.84 15.09
N ARG A 131 18.58 -12.02 13.77
CA ARG A 131 19.42 -11.15 12.91
C ARG A 131 18.71 -9.89 12.45
N ARG A 132 17.40 -9.82 12.63
CA ARG A 132 16.51 -8.79 12.09
C ARG A 132 15.61 -8.17 13.16
N LEU A 133 15.78 -8.59 14.41
CA LEU A 133 15.09 -7.94 15.53
C LEU A 133 15.73 -6.57 15.74
N TRP A 134 14.89 -5.59 16.07
CA TRP A 134 15.37 -4.33 16.60
C TRP A 134 16.28 -4.59 17.81
N PRO A 135 17.40 -3.85 17.92
CA PRO A 135 18.32 -4.00 19.03
C PRO A 135 17.61 -3.73 20.35
N LYS A 136 17.76 -4.65 21.31
CA LYS A 136 17.21 -4.48 22.64
C LYS A 136 18.00 -3.43 23.40
N ASN A 137 17.30 -2.58 24.17
CA ASN A 137 17.89 -1.58 25.07
C ASN A 137 18.75 -0.52 24.36
N GLU A 138 18.53 -0.29 23.07
CA GLU A 138 19.17 0.80 22.32
C GLU A 138 18.11 1.77 21.82
N THR A 139 18.44 3.06 21.80
CA THR A 139 17.58 4.09 21.21
C THR A 139 17.64 4.02 19.69
N LEU A 140 16.49 3.93 19.05
CA LEU A 140 16.30 4.07 17.61
C LEU A 140 16.02 5.53 17.29
N TYR A 141 16.89 6.12 16.49
CA TYR A 141 16.71 7.49 16.05
C TYR A 141 15.75 7.56 14.88
N PHE A 142 15.07 8.68 14.66
CA PHE A 142 14.33 8.88 13.42
C PHE A 142 14.40 10.30 12.90
N THR A 143 14.39 10.42 11.57
CA THR A 143 14.47 11.70 10.85
C THR A 143 13.48 11.72 9.69
N TYR A 144 13.26 12.91 9.12
CA TYR A 144 12.36 13.10 8.00
C TYR A 144 13.14 13.55 6.77
N GLY A 145 12.76 13.02 5.62
CA GLY A 145 13.16 13.49 4.30
C GLY A 145 12.40 14.76 3.90
N ALA A 146 12.66 15.21 2.68
CA ALA A 146 11.93 16.32 2.09
C ALA A 146 10.44 15.96 1.90
N GLY A 147 9.54 16.94 2.02
CA GLY A 147 8.10 16.76 1.77
C GLY A 147 7.24 16.49 3.00
N TYR A 148 7.82 16.27 4.19
CA TYR A 148 7.07 16.24 5.44
C TYR A 148 6.92 17.65 6.02
N ASP A 149 5.69 18.16 5.99
CA ASP A 149 5.28 19.35 6.72
C ASP A 149 5.14 19.06 8.22
N GLU A 150 4.82 20.09 9.01
CA GLU A 150 4.74 19.98 10.46
C GLU A 150 3.59 19.08 10.93
N GLU A 151 2.47 19.06 10.20
CA GLU A 151 1.33 18.20 10.52
C GLU A 151 1.69 16.72 10.39
N ALA A 152 2.31 16.34 9.27
CA ALA A 152 2.78 14.97 9.07
C ALA A 152 3.86 14.57 10.08
N ARG A 153 4.75 15.49 10.47
CA ARG A 153 5.75 15.24 11.52
C ARG A 153 5.12 15.03 12.89
N ILE A 154 4.11 15.83 13.25
CA ILE A 154 3.34 15.65 14.48
C ILE A 154 2.72 14.25 14.51
N LEU A 155 2.10 13.83 13.41
CA LEU A 155 1.48 12.52 13.31
C LEU A 155 2.51 11.38 13.46
N ILE A 156 3.65 11.46 12.76
CA ILE A 156 4.73 10.46 12.90
C ILE A 156 5.25 10.41 14.34
N ARG A 157 5.50 11.58 14.97
CA ARG A 157 5.91 11.62 16.39
C ARG A 157 4.89 10.94 17.28
N GLN A 158 3.61 11.21 17.09
CA GLN A 158 2.55 10.60 17.88
C GLN A 158 2.55 9.08 17.70
N LYS A 159 2.61 8.59 16.46
CA LYS A 159 2.61 7.15 16.15
C LYS A 159 3.84 6.42 16.66
N ILE A 160 5.01 7.06 16.60
CA ILE A 160 6.24 6.55 17.19
C ILE A 160 6.19 6.57 18.73
N SER A 161 5.63 7.61 19.36
CA SER A 161 5.43 7.66 20.82
C SER A 161 4.53 6.52 21.29
N GLU A 162 3.44 6.25 20.57
CA GLU A 162 2.56 5.12 20.85
C GLU A 162 3.33 3.77 20.80
N LEU A 163 4.30 3.60 19.90
CA LEU A 163 5.16 2.40 19.87
C LEU A 163 6.14 2.35 21.04
N ASP A 164 6.75 3.49 21.41
CA ASP A 164 7.65 3.61 22.56
C ASP A 164 6.93 3.24 23.87
N GLU A 165 5.69 3.70 24.03
CA GLU A 165 4.85 3.50 25.21
C GLU A 165 4.37 2.05 25.35
N ASN A 166 4.09 1.38 24.23
CA ASN A 166 3.48 0.04 24.22
C ASN A 166 4.49 -1.10 23.98
N THR A 167 5.76 -0.79 23.74
CA THR A 167 6.82 -1.79 23.51
C THR A 167 8.06 -1.53 24.35
N CYS A 168 9.05 -2.42 24.26
CA CYS A 168 10.37 -2.19 24.86
C CYS A 168 11.32 -1.38 23.97
N LEU A 169 10.88 -0.97 22.77
CA LEU A 169 11.65 -0.10 21.89
C LEU A 169 11.65 1.32 22.44
N LYS A 170 12.72 2.06 22.13
CA LYS A 170 12.88 3.46 22.52
C LYS A 170 13.24 4.29 21.31
N PHE A 171 12.60 5.43 21.15
CA PHE A 171 12.75 6.27 19.98
C PHE A 171 13.18 7.69 20.33
N GLU A 172 13.99 8.31 19.48
CA GLU A 172 14.40 9.71 19.61
C GLU A 172 14.40 10.40 18.25
N GLU A 173 13.74 11.55 18.15
CA GLU A 173 13.79 12.35 16.93
C GLU A 173 15.17 12.99 16.77
N GLY A 174 15.85 12.73 15.66
CA GLY A 174 17.20 13.22 15.39
C GLY A 174 18.07 12.20 14.68
N THR A 175 19.36 12.48 14.58
CA THR A 175 20.34 11.58 13.95
C THR A 175 21.04 10.73 14.97
N GLY A 176 21.25 9.45 14.67
CA GLY A 176 22.07 8.57 15.49
C GLY A 176 22.64 7.39 14.72
N PRO A 177 23.31 6.45 15.43
CA PRO A 177 24.00 5.32 14.80
C PRO A 177 23.03 4.32 14.16
N LYS A 178 21.80 4.23 14.68
CA LYS A 178 20.71 3.41 14.17
C LYS A 178 19.49 4.30 14.04
N MET A 179 19.07 4.57 12.80
CA MET A 179 18.00 5.49 12.51
C MET A 179 17.06 5.01 11.40
N LEU A 180 15.81 5.40 11.58
CA LEU A 180 14.76 5.36 10.58
C LEU A 180 14.74 6.69 9.82
N HIS A 181 14.75 6.65 8.50
CA HIS A 181 14.58 7.84 7.68
C HIS A 181 13.23 7.79 6.98
N PHE A 182 12.29 8.62 7.42
CA PHE A 182 10.98 8.72 6.81
C PHE A 182 11.08 9.44 5.47
N GLU A 183 10.69 8.78 4.39
CA GLU A 183 10.73 9.31 3.03
C GLU A 183 9.32 9.37 2.42
N ARG A 184 9.14 10.17 1.37
CA ARG A 184 7.91 10.26 0.57
C ARG A 184 8.19 9.86 -0.88
N GLY A 185 7.13 9.52 -1.63
CA GLY A 185 7.18 9.28 -3.07
C GLY A 185 7.07 7.82 -3.50
N HIS A 186 6.91 6.89 -2.56
CA HIS A 186 6.90 5.44 -2.84
C HIS A 186 5.82 4.69 -2.04
N GLY A 187 4.70 5.36 -1.73
CA GLY A 187 3.57 4.80 -0.96
C GLY A 187 3.91 4.43 0.48
N CYS A 188 3.27 3.38 1.01
CA CYS A 188 3.48 2.88 2.37
C CYS A 188 4.29 1.59 2.30
N VAL A 189 5.61 1.68 2.49
CA VAL A 189 6.49 0.51 2.37
C VAL A 189 7.65 0.55 3.34
N SER A 190 8.08 -0.63 3.76
CA SER A 190 9.24 -0.79 4.62
C SER A 190 9.98 -2.11 4.41
N TYR A 191 11.16 -2.22 5.04
CA TYR A 191 11.84 -3.49 5.20
C TYR A 191 11.34 -4.18 6.48
N ILE A 192 11.23 -5.51 6.48
CA ILE A 192 10.93 -6.25 7.71
C ILE A 192 12.08 -6.12 8.72
N GLY A 193 11.75 -5.54 9.88
CA GLY A 193 12.62 -5.41 11.04
C GLY A 193 13.87 -4.56 10.81
N TYR A 194 14.91 -4.84 11.59
CA TYR A 194 16.19 -4.16 11.52
C TYR A 194 16.99 -4.64 10.30
N TYR A 195 17.01 -3.84 9.22
CA TYR A 195 17.75 -4.16 8.00
C TYR A 195 19.18 -3.59 8.02
N ARG A 196 19.32 -2.32 8.42
CA ARG A 196 20.61 -1.61 8.45
C ARG A 196 20.55 -0.41 9.38
N ASN A 197 21.72 0.10 9.76
CA ASN A 197 21.87 1.29 10.63
C ASN A 197 21.07 2.50 10.16
N ASN A 198 20.98 2.78 8.86
CA ASN A 198 20.19 3.89 8.33
C ASN A 198 19.20 3.34 7.32
N GLN A 199 17.99 2.99 7.76
CA GLN A 199 16.98 2.40 6.88
C GLN A 199 15.86 3.39 6.58
N SER A 200 15.48 3.45 5.32
CA SER A 200 14.38 4.27 4.87
C SER A 200 13.06 3.55 5.16
N ILE A 201 12.06 4.32 5.55
CA ILE A 201 10.65 3.91 5.65
C ILE A 201 9.87 4.90 4.80
N TRP A 202 9.06 4.42 3.87
CA TRP A 202 8.28 5.28 3.01
C TRP A 202 6.86 5.35 3.53
N VAL A 203 6.41 6.58 3.81
CA VAL A 203 5.06 6.89 4.30
C VAL A 203 4.57 8.08 3.48
N ASP A 204 3.87 7.81 2.39
CA ASP A 204 3.31 8.86 1.54
C ASP A 204 1.95 9.40 2.03
N TYR A 205 1.35 10.32 1.28
CA TYR A 205 0.00 10.80 1.54
C TYR A 205 -1.00 9.63 1.58
N GLY A 206 -1.82 9.58 2.62
CA GLY A 206 -2.78 8.50 2.86
C GLY A 206 -2.22 7.34 3.69
N CYS A 207 -0.92 7.30 3.98
CA CYS A 207 -0.28 6.28 4.83
C CYS A 207 -0.38 6.57 6.34
N ASP A 208 -1.19 7.55 6.74
CA ASP A 208 -1.32 8.04 8.12
C ASP A 208 -1.65 6.91 9.12
N GLY A 209 -2.56 6.02 8.74
CA GLY A 209 -2.94 4.84 9.52
C GLY A 209 -1.91 3.71 9.47
N ALA A 210 -0.95 3.76 8.55
CA ALA A 210 0.04 2.72 8.31
C ALA A 210 1.39 2.99 8.99
N ILE A 211 1.65 4.17 9.55
CA ILE A 211 2.97 4.52 10.11
C ILE A 211 3.51 3.47 11.08
N GLN A 212 2.69 2.97 12.01
CA GLN A 212 3.12 1.94 12.96
C GLN A 212 3.32 0.58 12.31
N HIS A 213 2.49 0.25 11.32
CA HIS A 213 2.60 -0.96 10.52
C HIS A 213 3.93 -0.98 9.76
N GLU A 214 4.31 0.14 9.13
CA GLU A 214 5.56 0.24 8.38
C GLU A 214 6.82 0.23 9.28
N VAL A 215 6.72 0.61 10.56
CA VAL A 215 7.85 0.60 11.50
C VAL A 215 8.14 -0.82 12.04
N MET A 216 7.16 -1.73 12.01
CA MET A 216 7.23 -3.04 12.68
C MET A 216 7.55 -4.22 11.76
#